data_AF-F0R3W9-F1
#
_entry.id   AF-F0R3W9-F1
#
_cell.length_a   1.000
_cell.length_b   1.000
_cell.length_c   1.000
_cell.angle_alpha   90.00
_cell.angle_beta   90.00
_cell.angle_gamma   90.00
#
_symmetry.space_group_name_H-M   'P 1'
#
loop_
_entity.id
_entity.type
_entity.pdbx_description
1 polymer ?
#
loop_
_entity_poly.entity_id
_entity_poly.type
_entity_poly.pdbx_seq_one_letter_code
_entity_poly.pdbx_strand_id
1 'polypeptide(L)'
;MNIQGQENQLILAFPDREVCCPDTADERISQMLERSDISIIGNNNRVLLRFDSEDSAEELLTGGGFLLIVKGDGNKVDMGTVIVRCSSILGMTGLKLIIGQLPGLGAGVSRTASGCSVTIGDRVVINGVTLYLQEDNSHVCIGDDSQLSWGVDIWCTDAHTITDLEGNPVNYAESIEIGRHVWVGKDVKIGKNVRIADNSIVGWGSIVTKRFDEPNVILAGIPAKIVKRGINWDRKCINKYVKGL
;
A
#
# COMPACT_ATOMS: atom_id res chain seq x y z
N MET A 1 -8.97 -16.96 1.80
CA MET A 1 -8.42 -16.34 3.03
C MET A 1 -7.72 -17.37 3.92
N ASN A 2 -6.65 -16.97 4.62
CA ASN A 2 -5.96 -17.78 5.63
C ASN A 2 -5.65 -16.93 6.89
N ILE A 3 -6.37 -17.13 7.99
CA ILE A 3 -6.12 -16.44 9.27
C ILE A 3 -5.67 -17.46 10.32
N GLN A 4 -4.51 -17.24 10.94
CA GLN A 4 -3.92 -18.15 11.93
C GLN A 4 -3.36 -17.39 13.13
N GLY A 5 -3.51 -17.96 14.32
CA GLY A 5 -3.11 -17.38 15.61
C GLY A 5 -4.29 -16.81 16.39
N GLN A 6 -4.01 -16.00 17.41
CA GLN A 6 -5.01 -15.52 18.37
C GLN A 6 -5.32 -14.03 18.18
N GLU A 7 -6.58 -13.64 18.46
CA GLU A 7 -7.01 -12.23 18.51
C GLU A 7 -6.76 -11.42 17.22
N ASN A 8 -6.67 -12.10 16.07
CA ASN A 8 -6.63 -11.43 14.78
C ASN A 8 -8.01 -10.94 14.37
N GLN A 9 -8.09 -9.72 13.85
CA GLN A 9 -9.31 -9.10 13.37
C GLN A 9 -9.19 -8.78 11.89
N LEU A 10 -10.15 -9.24 11.10
CA LEU A 10 -10.42 -8.74 9.76
C LEU A 10 -11.82 -8.13 9.77
N ILE A 11 -11.92 -6.85 9.44
CA ILE A 11 -13.16 -6.09 9.46
C ILE A 11 -13.38 -5.50 8.07
N LEU A 12 -14.55 -5.76 7.49
CA LEU A 12 -15.02 -5.03 6.31
C LEU A 12 -16.05 -4.00 6.78
N ALA A 13 -15.80 -2.73 6.49
CA ALA A 13 -16.68 -1.64 6.85
C ALA A 13 -17.37 -1.08 5.60
N PHE A 14 -18.70 -1.01 5.67
CA PHE A 14 -19.59 -0.44 4.67
C PHE A 14 -20.27 0.81 5.25
N PRO A 15 -20.95 1.64 4.45
CA PRO A 15 -21.54 2.89 4.95
C PRO A 15 -22.57 2.70 6.07
N ASP A 16 -23.23 1.55 6.12
CA ASP A 16 -24.34 1.23 7.03
C ASP A 16 -24.02 0.13 8.06
N ARG A 17 -22.92 -0.62 7.89
CA ARG A 17 -22.56 -1.73 8.78
C ARG A 17 -21.07 -2.07 8.75
N GLU A 18 -20.61 -2.75 9.81
CA GLU A 18 -19.31 -3.43 9.84
C GLU A 18 -19.51 -4.94 9.97
N VAL A 19 -18.62 -5.72 9.35
CA VAL A 19 -18.64 -7.18 9.38
C VAL A 19 -17.28 -7.66 9.90
N CYS A 20 -17.28 -8.32 11.06
CA CYS A 20 -16.11 -9.03 11.60
C CYS A 20 -16.02 -10.41 10.94
N CYS A 21 -15.00 -10.62 10.11
CA CYS A 21 -14.94 -11.71 9.14
C CYS A 21 -14.59 -13.11 9.65
N PRO A 22 -13.76 -13.33 10.69
CA PRO A 22 -13.38 -14.70 11.06
C PRO A 22 -14.57 -15.60 11.39
N ASP A 23 -15.68 -15.03 11.86
CA ASP A 23 -16.87 -15.75 12.34
C ASP A 23 -18.19 -15.21 11.75
N THR A 24 -18.16 -14.58 10.56
CA THR A 24 -19.37 -13.98 9.97
C THR A 24 -20.38 -15.04 9.51
N ALA A 25 -21.68 -14.80 9.80
CA ALA A 25 -22.78 -15.61 9.28
C ALA A 25 -23.29 -15.12 7.90
N ASP A 26 -22.70 -14.05 7.36
CA ASP A 26 -23.05 -13.50 6.06
C ASP A 26 -22.45 -14.35 4.93
N GLU A 27 -23.28 -15.17 4.28
CA GLU A 27 -22.85 -16.12 3.23
C GLU A 27 -22.16 -15.43 2.06
N ARG A 28 -22.62 -14.24 1.66
CA ARG A 28 -22.05 -13.51 0.53
C ARG A 28 -20.63 -13.07 0.86
N ILE A 29 -20.43 -12.47 2.04
CA ILE A 29 -19.11 -12.05 2.51
C ILE A 29 -18.18 -13.26 2.69
N SER A 30 -18.67 -14.37 3.25
CA SER A 30 -17.89 -15.60 3.40
C SER A 30 -17.37 -16.13 2.05
N GLN A 31 -18.23 -16.17 1.02
CA GLN A 31 -17.82 -16.58 -0.33
C GLN A 31 -16.77 -15.64 -0.96
N MET A 32 -16.88 -14.32 -0.73
CA MET A 32 -15.84 -13.38 -1.18
C MET A 32 -14.50 -13.67 -0.50
N LEU A 33 -14.50 -13.90 0.82
CA LEU A 33 -13.30 -14.13 1.61
C LEU A 33 -12.62 -15.45 1.26
N GLU A 34 -13.38 -16.52 0.98
CA GLU A 34 -12.83 -17.79 0.50
C GLU A 34 -12.00 -17.62 -0.77
N ARG A 35 -12.46 -16.76 -1.69
CA ARG A 35 -11.80 -16.45 -2.96
C ARG A 35 -10.73 -15.35 -2.86
N SER A 36 -10.59 -14.71 -1.68
CA SER A 36 -9.64 -13.62 -1.49
C SER A 36 -8.21 -14.11 -1.20
N ASP A 37 -7.24 -13.38 -1.72
CA ASP A 37 -5.81 -13.53 -1.45
C ASP A 37 -5.38 -12.76 -0.19
N ILE A 38 -6.06 -13.04 0.93
CA ILE A 38 -5.75 -12.47 2.24
C ILE A 38 -5.14 -13.55 3.14
N SER A 39 -3.98 -13.26 3.72
CA SER A 39 -3.31 -14.09 4.73
C SER A 39 -2.91 -13.24 5.94
N ILE A 40 -3.36 -13.63 7.14
CA ILE A 40 -3.02 -12.97 8.41
C ILE A 40 -2.52 -14.05 9.37
N ILE A 41 -1.22 -14.04 9.68
CA ILE A 41 -0.56 -15.06 10.49
C ILE A 41 0.21 -14.41 11.64
N GLY A 42 -0.06 -14.85 12.86
CA GLY A 42 0.49 -14.28 14.09
C GLY A 42 -0.66 -13.88 15.01
N ASN A 43 -0.44 -12.96 15.93
CA ASN A 43 -1.40 -12.62 16.96
C ASN A 43 -1.69 -11.12 17.01
N ASN A 44 -2.89 -10.75 17.45
CA ASN A 44 -3.27 -9.36 17.69
C ASN A 44 -3.16 -8.46 16.44
N ASN A 45 -3.23 -9.02 15.23
CA ASN A 45 -3.23 -8.23 14.01
C ASN A 45 -4.63 -7.70 13.72
N ARG A 46 -4.72 -6.46 13.24
CA ARG A 46 -5.98 -5.83 12.86
C ARG A 46 -5.93 -5.33 11.43
N VAL A 47 -6.85 -5.82 10.61
CA VAL A 47 -7.06 -5.37 9.23
C VAL A 47 -8.47 -4.80 9.13
N LEU A 48 -8.58 -3.53 8.74
CA LEU A 48 -9.83 -2.85 8.44
C LEU A 48 -9.81 -2.38 6.99
N LEU A 49 -10.77 -2.86 6.20
CA LEU A 49 -10.96 -2.48 4.80
C LEU A 49 -12.32 -1.78 4.66
N ARG A 50 -12.34 -0.54 4.17
CA ARG A 50 -13.58 0.23 3.93
C ARG A 50 -14.00 0.15 2.47
N PHE A 51 -15.30 0.05 2.27
CA PHE A 51 -15.93 -0.07 0.96
C PHE A 51 -17.14 0.86 0.86
N ASP A 52 -17.41 1.36 -0.34
CA ASP A 52 -18.63 2.14 -0.62
C ASP A 52 -19.86 1.23 -0.75
N SER A 53 -19.65 -0.03 -1.13
CA SER A 53 -20.69 -1.05 -1.30
C SER A 53 -20.11 -2.46 -1.25
N GLU A 54 -20.96 -3.47 -1.05
CA GLU A 54 -20.58 -4.87 -1.19
C GLU A 54 -20.05 -5.22 -2.59
N ASP A 55 -20.57 -4.58 -3.65
CA ASP A 55 -20.09 -4.80 -5.01
C ASP A 55 -18.63 -4.33 -5.17
N SER A 56 -18.28 -3.19 -4.55
CA SER A 56 -16.89 -2.72 -4.53
C SER A 56 -15.97 -3.64 -3.70
N ALA A 57 -16.51 -4.27 -2.65
CA ALA A 57 -15.77 -5.30 -1.90
C ALA A 57 -15.55 -6.55 -2.74
N GLU A 58 -16.57 -7.02 -3.46
CA GLU A 58 -16.48 -8.18 -4.34
C GLU A 58 -15.45 -7.96 -5.46
N GLU A 59 -15.48 -6.78 -6.10
CA GLU A 59 -14.51 -6.39 -7.14
C GLU A 59 -13.08 -6.45 -6.62
N LEU A 60 -12.81 -5.87 -5.45
CA LEU A 60 -11.47 -5.87 -4.86
C LEU A 60 -11.03 -7.27 -4.43
N LEU A 61 -11.86 -7.95 -3.63
CA LEU A 61 -11.49 -9.18 -2.95
C LEU A 61 -11.39 -10.37 -3.90
N THR A 62 -12.14 -10.36 -5.01
CA THR A 62 -12.22 -11.51 -5.93
C THR A 62 -11.64 -11.24 -7.32
N GLY A 63 -11.27 -9.98 -7.63
CA GLY A 63 -10.79 -9.56 -8.95
C GLY A 63 -9.34 -9.95 -9.29
N GLY A 64 -8.62 -10.64 -8.38
CA GLY A 64 -7.26 -11.16 -8.60
C GLY A 64 -6.15 -10.08 -8.66
N GLY A 65 -6.51 -8.82 -8.39
CA GLY A 65 -5.57 -7.69 -8.33
C GLY A 65 -5.19 -7.29 -6.91
N PHE A 66 -5.66 -7.98 -5.88
CA PHE A 66 -5.43 -7.60 -4.48
C PHE A 66 -4.85 -8.76 -3.68
N LEU A 67 -3.63 -8.57 -3.17
CA LEU A 67 -2.95 -9.50 -2.28
C LEU A 67 -2.64 -8.78 -0.97
N LEU A 68 -3.06 -9.37 0.15
CA LEU A 68 -2.73 -8.90 1.48
C LEU A 68 -2.05 -10.01 2.29
N ILE A 69 -0.82 -9.77 2.71
CA ILE A 69 -0.08 -10.67 3.60
C ILE A 69 0.32 -9.89 4.84
N VAL A 70 -0.08 -10.38 6.00
CA VAL A 70 0.37 -9.90 7.31
C VAL A 70 0.97 -11.09 8.05
N LYS A 71 2.26 -11.02 8.37
CA LYS A 71 2.95 -12.06 9.14
C LYS A 71 3.81 -11.46 10.25
N GLY A 72 3.41 -11.74 11.49
CA GLY A 72 3.98 -11.21 12.72
C GLY A 72 2.87 -10.77 13.68
N ASP A 73 3.22 -10.03 14.73
CA ASP A 73 2.28 -9.73 15.81
C ASP A 73 1.93 -8.24 15.89
N GLY A 74 0.71 -7.91 16.29
CA GLY A 74 0.32 -6.53 16.61
C GLY A 74 0.29 -5.58 15.41
N ASN A 75 0.24 -6.08 14.18
CA ASN A 75 0.25 -5.24 12.98
C ASN A 75 -1.13 -4.64 12.70
N LYS A 76 -1.15 -3.47 12.06
CA LYS A 76 -2.38 -2.75 11.71
C LYS A 76 -2.40 -2.40 10.22
N VAL A 77 -3.48 -2.76 9.54
CA VAL A 77 -3.77 -2.30 8.19
C VAL A 77 -5.11 -1.58 8.23
N ASP A 78 -5.12 -0.32 7.85
CA ASP A 78 -6.31 0.51 7.76
C ASP A 78 -6.39 1.05 6.32
N MET A 79 -7.38 0.59 5.56
CA MET A 79 -7.58 0.98 4.17
C MET A 79 -8.94 1.64 4.02
N GLY A 80 -8.94 2.88 3.56
CA GLY A 80 -10.11 3.61 3.10
C GLY A 80 -10.63 3.05 1.79
N THR A 81 -11.47 3.83 1.12
CA THR A 81 -12.02 3.49 -0.18
C THR A 81 -10.93 3.51 -1.27
N VAL A 82 -10.67 2.35 -1.87
CA VAL A 82 -9.64 2.19 -2.91
C VAL A 82 -10.21 1.62 -4.19
N ILE A 83 -9.73 2.10 -5.33
CA ILE A 83 -10.00 1.53 -6.64
C ILE A 83 -8.72 0.83 -7.09
N VAL A 84 -8.73 -0.50 -7.05
CA VAL A 84 -7.61 -1.31 -7.54
C VAL A 84 -7.92 -1.78 -8.95
N ARG A 85 -7.02 -1.48 -9.89
CA ARG A 85 -7.14 -1.91 -11.28
C ARG A 85 -6.06 -2.93 -11.59
N CYS A 86 -6.47 -4.05 -12.18
CA CYS A 86 -5.57 -5.06 -12.73
C CYS A 86 -5.83 -5.25 -14.22
N SER A 87 -4.78 -5.58 -14.97
CA SER A 87 -4.88 -5.94 -16.38
C SER A 87 -3.65 -6.76 -16.75
N SER A 88 -3.85 -8.06 -17.00
CA SER A 88 -2.79 -8.96 -17.48
C SER A 88 -2.25 -8.53 -18.84
N ILE A 89 -3.11 -7.95 -19.70
CA ILE A 89 -2.75 -7.43 -21.02
C ILE A 89 -1.73 -6.28 -20.90
N LEU A 90 -1.93 -5.38 -19.94
CA LEU A 90 -1.08 -4.21 -19.73
C LEU A 90 0.05 -4.44 -18.70
N GLY A 91 0.09 -5.61 -18.06
CA GLY A 91 1.00 -5.89 -16.95
C GLY A 91 0.68 -5.10 -15.68
N MET A 92 -0.56 -4.63 -15.52
CA MET A 92 -1.05 -3.96 -14.31
C MET A 92 -1.41 -5.02 -13.26
N THR A 93 -0.64 -5.09 -12.18
CA THR A 93 -0.75 -6.17 -11.18
C THR A 93 -1.64 -5.84 -9.98
N GLY A 94 -2.30 -4.67 -9.95
CA GLY A 94 -3.12 -4.24 -8.81
C GLY A 94 -2.29 -3.89 -7.57
N LEU A 95 -2.75 -4.24 -6.37
CA LEU A 95 -2.10 -3.95 -5.09
C LEU A 95 -1.61 -5.24 -4.42
N LYS A 96 -0.32 -5.28 -4.07
CA LYS A 96 0.27 -6.27 -3.18
C LYS A 96 0.75 -5.55 -1.91
N LEU A 97 0.09 -5.79 -0.80
CA LEU A 97 0.43 -5.23 0.51
C LEU A 97 0.99 -6.34 1.40
N ILE A 98 2.26 -6.21 1.79
CA ILE A 98 2.99 -7.28 2.48
C ILE A 98 3.68 -6.73 3.72
N ILE A 99 3.33 -7.28 4.88
CA ILE A 99 4.05 -7.12 6.15
C ILE A 99 4.68 -8.47 6.51
N GLY A 100 6.01 -8.50 6.62
CA GLY A 100 6.78 -9.69 6.98
C GLY A 100 7.21 -10.52 5.76
N GLN A 101 6.54 -11.63 5.48
CA GLN A 101 7.03 -12.61 4.50
C GLN A 101 6.63 -12.27 3.06
N LEU A 102 7.60 -12.07 2.17
CA LEU A 102 7.36 -12.11 0.72
C LEU A 102 7.00 -13.54 0.27
N PRO A 103 5.97 -13.70 -0.58
CA PRO A 103 5.60 -15.00 -1.12
C PRO A 103 6.70 -15.55 -2.04
N GLY A 104 6.89 -16.87 -2.06
CA GLY A 104 7.80 -17.54 -3.00
C GLY A 104 9.27 -17.63 -2.59
N LEU A 105 9.65 -17.22 -1.38
CA LEU A 105 11.06 -17.28 -0.90
C LEU A 105 11.54 -18.68 -0.47
N GLY A 106 10.73 -19.73 -0.62
CA GLY A 106 11.10 -21.12 -0.30
C GLY A 106 11.16 -21.45 1.20
N ALA A 107 11.44 -22.71 1.53
CA ALA A 107 11.59 -23.17 2.90
C ALA A 107 12.90 -22.63 3.51
N GLY A 108 12.86 -22.20 4.78
CA GLY A 108 14.04 -21.74 5.54
C GLY A 108 14.24 -20.22 5.61
N VAL A 109 13.51 -19.43 4.80
CA VAL A 109 13.50 -17.96 4.90
C VAL A 109 12.16 -17.53 5.51
N SER A 110 12.08 -17.49 6.84
CA SER A 110 10.93 -16.94 7.55
C SER A 110 11.23 -15.51 8.00
N ARG A 111 10.57 -14.53 7.38
CA ARG A 111 10.56 -13.13 7.77
C ARG A 111 9.22 -12.82 8.44
N THR A 112 9.28 -12.13 9.58
CA THR A 112 8.14 -11.61 10.33
C THR A 112 8.41 -10.14 10.61
N ALA A 113 7.36 -9.34 10.71
CA ALA A 113 7.47 -7.97 11.22
C ALA A 113 6.28 -7.70 12.13
N SER A 114 6.54 -7.05 13.25
CA SER A 114 5.57 -6.84 14.32
C SER A 114 5.42 -5.37 14.67
N GLY A 115 4.23 -4.98 15.12
CA GLY A 115 3.91 -3.59 15.44
C GLY A 115 3.89 -2.65 14.23
N CYS A 116 3.92 -3.18 13.01
CA CYS A 116 3.88 -2.36 11.80
C CYS A 116 2.50 -1.75 11.59
N SER A 117 2.44 -0.63 10.86
CA SER A 117 1.16 -0.07 10.42
C SER A 117 1.16 0.38 8.95
N VAL A 118 0.07 0.08 8.25
CA VAL A 118 -0.20 0.59 6.90
C VAL A 118 -1.52 1.34 6.92
N THR A 119 -1.51 2.58 6.44
CA THR A 119 -2.71 3.41 6.27
C THR A 119 -2.84 3.86 4.82
N ILE A 120 -3.96 3.55 4.18
CA ILE A 120 -4.29 4.05 2.84
C ILE A 120 -5.60 4.84 2.97
N GLY A 121 -5.58 6.09 2.55
CA GLY A 121 -6.72 7.00 2.65
C GLY A 121 -7.86 6.68 1.68
N ASP A 122 -8.78 7.62 1.55
CA ASP A 122 -9.97 7.50 0.71
C ASP A 122 -9.75 7.93 -0.75
N ARG A 123 -10.52 7.36 -1.67
CA ARG A 123 -10.47 7.63 -3.12
C ARG A 123 -9.08 7.42 -3.73
N VAL A 124 -8.30 6.48 -3.21
CA VAL A 124 -6.97 6.16 -3.75
C VAL A 124 -7.10 5.21 -4.93
N VAL A 125 -6.43 5.51 -6.05
CA VAL A 125 -6.43 4.64 -7.24
C VAL A 125 -5.08 3.95 -7.36
N ILE A 126 -5.08 2.63 -7.49
CA ILE A 126 -3.87 1.79 -7.55
C ILE A 126 -3.93 0.87 -8.76
N ASN A 127 -2.92 0.96 -9.63
CA ASN A 127 -2.87 0.17 -10.88
C ASN A 127 -1.84 -0.98 -10.84
N GLY A 128 -0.82 -0.91 -9.99
CA GLY A 128 0.27 -1.91 -9.95
C GLY A 128 1.35 -1.54 -8.94
N VAL A 129 1.04 -1.73 -7.66
CA VAL A 129 1.89 -1.36 -6.51
C VAL A 129 2.27 -2.59 -5.70
N THR A 130 3.56 -2.70 -5.37
CA THR A 130 4.03 -3.56 -4.28
C THR A 130 4.43 -2.69 -3.10
N LEU A 131 3.75 -2.87 -1.97
CA LEU A 131 4.03 -2.23 -0.70
C LEU A 131 4.59 -3.29 0.25
N TYR A 132 5.82 -3.09 0.73
CA TYR A 132 6.55 -4.07 1.54
C TYR A 132 7.13 -3.46 2.82
N LEU A 133 6.71 -4.00 3.96
CA LEU A 133 7.26 -3.71 5.29
C LEU A 133 7.88 -4.98 5.87
N GLN A 134 9.02 -4.83 6.51
CA GLN A 134 9.71 -5.97 7.13
C GLN A 134 10.49 -5.61 8.41
N GLU A 135 10.59 -4.33 8.75
CA GLU A 135 11.20 -3.89 10.01
C GLU A 135 10.10 -3.70 11.06
N ASP A 136 10.32 -4.18 12.27
CA ASP A 136 9.38 -4.00 13.38
C ASP A 136 9.08 -2.52 13.62
N ASN A 137 7.84 -2.20 13.98
CA ASN A 137 7.34 -0.86 14.25
C ASN A 137 7.41 0.13 13.07
N SER A 138 7.77 -0.33 11.87
CA SER A 138 7.76 0.51 10.67
C SER A 138 6.34 0.82 10.20
N HIS A 139 6.17 1.95 9.52
CA HIS A 139 4.85 2.35 9.03
C HIS A 139 4.85 2.96 7.63
N VAL A 140 3.75 2.77 6.89
CA VAL A 140 3.55 3.38 5.57
C VAL A 140 2.19 4.04 5.52
N CYS A 141 2.14 5.31 5.11
CA CYS A 141 0.88 6.02 4.86
C CYS A 141 0.79 6.54 3.42
N ILE A 142 -0.40 6.43 2.84
CA ILE A 142 -0.78 6.99 1.54
C ILE A 142 -2.03 7.83 1.75
N GLY A 143 -1.92 9.14 1.56
CA GLY A 143 -3.03 10.08 1.78
C GLY A 143 -4.13 10.00 0.73
N ASP A 144 -5.30 10.52 1.11
CA ASP A 144 -6.51 10.57 0.30
C ASP A 144 -6.29 11.11 -1.11
N ASP A 145 -7.12 10.64 -2.04
CA ASP A 145 -7.18 11.07 -3.43
C ASP A 145 -5.84 10.97 -4.18
N SER A 146 -4.94 10.10 -3.72
CA SER A 146 -3.70 9.80 -4.42
C SER A 146 -3.94 8.86 -5.61
N GLN A 147 -3.03 8.90 -6.58
CA GLN A 147 -3.02 7.99 -7.72
C GLN A 147 -1.66 7.35 -7.87
N LEU A 148 -1.61 6.02 -7.77
CA LEU A 148 -0.41 5.25 -8.00
C LEU A 148 -0.59 4.47 -9.30
N SER A 149 0.33 4.73 -10.24
CA SER A 149 0.38 4.02 -11.51
C SER A 149 0.80 2.55 -11.31
N TRP A 150 1.32 1.90 -12.36
CA TRP A 150 1.80 0.52 -12.28
C TRP A 150 3.33 0.41 -12.35
N GLY A 151 3.87 -0.69 -11.82
CA GLY A 151 5.31 -0.90 -11.66
C GLY A 151 5.90 -0.14 -10.46
N VAL A 152 5.06 0.32 -9.54
CA VAL A 152 5.48 1.10 -8.37
C VAL A 152 5.89 0.17 -7.23
N ASP A 153 7.07 0.39 -6.66
CA ASP A 153 7.52 -0.33 -5.46
C ASP A 153 7.71 0.67 -4.30
N ILE A 154 7.12 0.34 -3.16
CA ILE A 154 7.22 1.10 -1.90
C ILE A 154 7.79 0.16 -0.85
N TRP A 155 9.06 0.36 -0.50
CA TRP A 155 9.81 -0.56 0.37
C TRP A 155 10.28 0.15 1.63
N CYS A 156 9.65 -0.19 2.76
CA CYS A 156 10.01 0.34 4.08
C CYS A 156 11.01 -0.58 4.80
N THR A 157 12.07 -0.99 4.09
CA THR A 157 13.15 -1.85 4.57
C THR A 157 14.24 -1.91 3.49
N ASP A 158 15.49 -2.22 3.87
CA ASP A 158 16.52 -2.67 2.92
C ASP A 158 16.62 -4.21 2.86
N ALA A 159 15.77 -4.90 3.62
CA ALA A 159 15.74 -6.34 3.86
C ALA A 159 17.00 -6.94 4.54
N HIS A 160 18.14 -6.26 4.53
CA HIS A 160 19.39 -6.72 5.10
C HIS A 160 20.08 -5.61 5.89
N THR A 161 20.75 -6.00 6.96
CA THR A 161 21.50 -5.08 7.83
C THR A 161 22.73 -4.53 7.12
N ILE A 162 22.88 -3.21 7.15
CA ILE A 162 24.12 -2.51 6.83
C ILE A 162 24.71 -2.03 8.14
N THR A 163 26.01 -2.27 8.35
CA THR A 163 26.71 -1.83 9.55
C THR A 163 27.75 -0.76 9.24
N ASP A 164 28.11 0.04 10.25
CA ASP A 164 29.38 0.77 10.26
C ASP A 164 30.57 -0.20 10.41
N LEU A 165 31.80 0.34 10.48
CA LEU A 165 33.02 -0.47 10.59
C LEU A 165 33.16 -1.13 11.97
N GLU A 166 32.45 -0.61 12.97
CA GLU A 166 32.38 -1.09 14.34
C GLU A 166 31.32 -2.20 14.52
N GLY A 167 30.48 -2.44 13.51
CA GLY A 167 29.44 -3.47 13.50
C GLY A 167 28.07 -3.00 13.98
N ASN A 168 27.86 -1.70 14.22
CA ASN A 168 26.56 -1.16 14.60
C ASN A 168 25.67 -1.04 13.35
N PRO A 169 24.39 -1.46 13.40
CA PRO A 169 23.46 -1.25 12.28
C PRO A 169 23.22 0.24 12.01
N VAL A 170 23.18 0.63 10.73
CA VAL A 170 23.03 2.04 10.31
C VAL A 170 21.84 2.31 9.38
N ASN A 171 21.06 1.28 9.03
CA ASN A 171 20.04 1.38 7.97
C ASN A 171 18.61 1.06 8.46
N TYR A 172 18.28 1.47 9.67
CA TYR A 172 16.93 1.33 10.24
C TYR A 172 15.85 1.98 9.36
N ALA A 173 14.66 1.36 9.33
CA ALA A 173 13.47 1.91 8.72
C ALA A 173 12.48 2.35 9.79
N GLU A 174 11.88 3.53 9.58
CA GLU A 174 10.87 4.11 10.45
C GLU A 174 9.55 4.24 9.68
N SER A 175 9.54 5.02 8.60
CA SER A 175 8.31 5.47 7.96
C SER A 175 8.42 5.67 6.44
N ILE A 176 7.33 5.46 5.70
CA ILE A 176 7.13 6.10 4.39
C ILE A 176 5.83 6.90 4.43
N GLU A 177 5.91 8.18 4.10
CA GLU A 177 4.78 9.10 4.14
C GLU A 177 4.50 9.67 2.74
N ILE A 178 3.41 9.23 2.11
CA ILE A 178 2.91 9.82 0.88
C ILE A 178 1.69 10.68 1.23
N GLY A 179 1.80 11.98 0.99
CA GLY A 179 0.76 12.96 1.30
C GLY A 179 -0.53 12.76 0.52
N ARG A 180 -1.47 13.69 0.71
CA ARG A 180 -2.76 13.69 0.01
C ARG A 180 -2.61 14.18 -1.42
N HIS A 181 -3.43 13.62 -2.31
CA HIS A 181 -3.48 13.99 -3.71
C HIS A 181 -2.08 13.93 -4.34
N VAL A 182 -1.33 12.85 -4.11
CA VAL A 182 -0.03 12.62 -4.76
C VAL A 182 -0.23 11.74 -5.99
N TRP A 183 0.39 12.11 -7.11
CA TRP A 183 0.43 11.26 -8.30
C TRP A 183 1.80 10.60 -8.44
N VAL A 184 1.84 9.28 -8.25
CA VAL A 184 3.04 8.46 -8.47
C VAL A 184 3.00 7.86 -9.87
N GLY A 185 3.96 8.26 -10.71
CA GLY A 185 4.11 7.80 -12.08
C GLY A 185 4.47 6.31 -12.21
N LYS A 186 4.48 5.81 -13.44
CA LYS A 186 4.83 4.42 -13.75
C LYS A 186 6.29 4.12 -13.34
N ASP A 187 6.56 2.89 -12.92
CA ASP A 187 7.91 2.37 -12.60
C ASP A 187 8.69 3.15 -11.51
N VAL A 188 7.99 3.88 -10.63
CA VAL A 188 8.65 4.63 -9.54
C VAL A 188 9.05 3.69 -8.39
N LYS A 189 10.21 3.95 -7.76
CA LYS A 189 10.65 3.28 -6.53
C LYS A 189 10.71 4.28 -5.39
N ILE A 190 10.12 3.93 -4.24
CA ILE A 190 10.11 4.73 -3.03
C ILE A 190 10.76 3.92 -1.91
N GLY A 191 11.93 4.38 -1.44
CA GLY A 191 12.67 3.74 -0.37
C GLY A 191 12.17 4.13 1.02
N LYS A 192 12.71 3.47 2.05
CA LYS A 192 12.41 3.76 3.45
C LYS A 192 12.71 5.22 3.83
N ASN A 193 12.05 5.70 4.87
CA ASN A 193 12.25 7.02 5.49
C ASN A 193 11.94 8.20 4.56
N VAL A 194 11.26 7.94 3.44
CA VAL A 194 10.82 8.96 2.47
C VAL A 194 9.53 9.64 2.95
N ARG A 195 9.45 10.94 2.70
CA ARG A 195 8.21 11.71 2.75
C ARG A 195 8.01 12.44 1.43
N ILE A 196 6.79 12.43 0.90
CA ILE A 196 6.37 13.19 -0.28
C ILE A 196 5.18 14.04 0.15
N ALA A 197 5.33 15.36 0.12
CA ALA A 197 4.29 16.30 0.52
C ALA A 197 3.07 16.29 -0.42
N ASP A 198 1.96 16.80 0.12
CA ASP A 198 0.66 16.90 -0.56
C ASP A 198 0.76 17.52 -1.97
N ASN A 199 -0.14 17.11 -2.85
CA ASN A 199 -0.29 17.65 -4.20
C ASN A 199 1.00 17.63 -5.04
N SER A 200 1.82 16.60 -4.86
CA SER A 200 3.06 16.43 -5.60
C SER A 200 2.95 15.33 -6.65
N ILE A 201 3.81 15.40 -7.68
CA ILE A 201 3.90 14.40 -8.74
C ILE A 201 5.27 13.74 -8.66
N VAL A 202 5.33 12.42 -8.64
CA VAL A 202 6.58 11.67 -8.86
C VAL A 202 6.61 11.20 -10.30
N GLY A 203 7.52 11.76 -11.09
CA GLY A 203 7.67 11.46 -12.51
C GLY A 203 8.05 9.99 -12.77
N TRP A 204 7.67 9.48 -13.94
CA TRP A 204 7.94 8.11 -14.38
C TRP A 204 9.41 7.72 -14.16
N GLY A 205 9.61 6.57 -13.51
CA GLY A 205 10.91 5.90 -13.44
C GLY A 205 11.85 6.51 -12.39
N SER A 206 11.32 7.39 -11.54
CA SER A 206 12.10 8.03 -10.49
C SER A 206 12.37 7.07 -9.33
N ILE A 207 13.51 7.29 -8.66
CA ILE A 207 13.84 6.62 -7.40
C ILE A 207 13.92 7.68 -6.30
N VAL A 208 12.97 7.65 -5.37
CA VAL A 208 12.85 8.59 -4.26
C VAL A 208 13.54 8.00 -3.04
N THR A 209 14.60 8.65 -2.57
CA THR A 209 15.49 8.14 -1.50
C THR A 209 15.60 9.07 -0.30
N LYS A 210 14.87 10.19 -0.29
CA LYS A 210 14.88 11.17 0.79
C LYS A 210 13.54 11.87 0.94
N ARG A 211 13.40 12.64 2.01
CA ARG A 211 12.22 13.47 2.28
C ARG A 211 12.13 14.68 1.33
N PHE A 212 10.90 15.00 0.94
CA PHE A 212 10.49 16.17 0.16
C PHE A 212 9.26 16.79 0.84
N ASP A 213 9.50 17.77 1.71
CA ASP A 213 8.46 18.39 2.52
C ASP A 213 7.72 19.56 1.83
N GLU A 214 8.19 19.98 0.66
CA GLU A 214 7.59 21.04 -0.15
C GLU A 214 6.41 20.47 -0.99
N PRO A 215 5.16 20.95 -0.82
CA PRO A 215 4.02 20.49 -1.62
C PRO A 215 4.00 21.15 -3.01
N ASN A 216 3.10 20.71 -3.90
CA ASN A 216 2.91 21.31 -5.23
C ASN A 216 4.16 21.27 -6.12
N VAL A 217 4.92 20.18 -6.02
CA VAL A 217 6.17 19.98 -6.78
C VAL A 217 6.11 18.77 -7.69
N ILE A 218 6.95 18.77 -8.72
CA ILE A 218 7.28 17.56 -9.48
C ILE A 218 8.65 17.07 -9.02
N LEU A 219 8.69 15.81 -8.58
CA LEU A 219 9.89 15.05 -8.27
C LEU A 219 10.26 14.19 -9.46
N ALA A 220 11.49 14.26 -9.96
CA ALA A 220 11.94 13.39 -11.05
C ALA A 220 13.43 13.03 -10.93
N GLY A 221 13.79 11.86 -11.46
CA GLY A 221 15.18 11.42 -11.62
C GLY A 221 15.63 10.31 -10.66
N ILE A 222 16.90 9.93 -10.76
CA ILE A 222 17.55 8.89 -9.96
C ILE A 222 18.90 9.44 -9.45
N PRO A 223 19.01 9.79 -8.15
CA PRO A 223 17.92 9.97 -7.20
C PRO A 223 17.01 11.16 -7.58
N ALA A 224 15.75 11.10 -7.18
CA ALA A 224 14.76 12.12 -7.48
C ALA A 224 15.16 13.50 -6.93
N LYS A 225 14.78 14.56 -7.64
CA LYS A 225 14.93 15.97 -7.24
C LYS A 225 13.67 16.73 -7.61
N ILE A 226 13.45 17.88 -6.95
CA ILE A 226 12.41 18.83 -7.38
C ILE A 226 12.84 19.41 -8.73
N VAL A 227 12.04 19.17 -9.78
CA VAL A 227 12.27 19.68 -11.14
C VAL A 227 11.30 20.78 -11.52
N LYS A 228 10.17 20.89 -10.81
CA LYS A 228 9.18 21.95 -11.01
C LYS A 228 8.45 22.24 -9.71
N ARG A 229 8.08 23.50 -9.51
CA ARG A 229 7.28 24.02 -8.39
C ARG A 229 6.03 24.70 -8.90
N GLY A 230 5.05 24.88 -8.01
CA GLY A 230 3.82 25.63 -8.28
C GLY A 230 2.93 24.90 -9.28
N ILE A 231 2.78 23.58 -9.12
CA ILE A 231 1.93 22.76 -9.98
C ILE A 231 0.67 22.31 -9.25
N ASN A 232 -0.28 21.82 -10.03
CA ASN A 232 -1.40 21.00 -9.59
C ASN A 232 -1.60 19.89 -10.64
N TRP A 233 -2.34 18.84 -10.30
CA TRP A 233 -2.70 17.79 -11.26
C TRP A 233 -4.18 17.41 -11.15
N ASP A 234 -4.70 16.73 -12.17
CA ASP A 234 -6.09 16.27 -12.22
C ASP A 234 -6.12 14.88 -12.90
N ARG A 235 -7.08 14.03 -12.49
CA ARG A 235 -7.28 12.69 -13.07
C ARG A 235 -7.92 12.74 -14.46
N LYS A 236 -8.65 13.82 -14.75
CA LYS A 236 -9.28 14.06 -16.05
C LYS A 236 -8.21 14.23 -17.10
N CYS A 237 -8.36 13.51 -18.21
CA CYS A 237 -7.54 13.81 -19.39
C CYS A 237 -7.82 15.24 -19.88
N ILE A 238 -6.85 15.81 -20.60
CA ILE A 238 -6.90 17.22 -21.05
C ILE A 238 -8.22 17.59 -21.72
N ASN A 239 -8.77 16.69 -22.54
CA ASN A 239 -10.03 16.92 -23.26
C ASN A 239 -11.25 17.03 -22.35
N LYS A 240 -11.28 16.30 -21.21
CA LYS A 240 -12.37 16.39 -20.24
C LYS A 240 -12.19 17.61 -19.35
N TYR A 241 -10.96 17.84 -18.87
CA TYR A 241 -10.63 18.95 -17.99
C TYR A 241 -10.96 20.32 -18.62
N VAL A 242 -10.51 20.54 -19.86
CA VAL A 242 -10.74 21.82 -20.58
C VAL A 242 -12.23 22.07 -20.83
N LYS A 243 -13.04 21.01 -20.93
CA LYS A 243 -14.49 21.12 -21.13
C LYS A 243 -15.29 21.22 -19.83
N GLY A 244 -14.64 21.11 -18.67
CA GLY A 244 -15.32 21.07 -17.37
C GLY A 244 -16.19 19.82 -17.15
N LEU A 245 -15.94 18.75 -17.93
CA LEU A 245 -16.66 17.47 -17.87
C LEU A 245 -16.10 16.54 -16.80
#